data_AF-A0A2N6FRY3-F1
#
_entry.id   AF-A0A2N6FRY3-F1
#
_cell.length_a   1.000
_cell.length_b   1.000
_cell.length_c   1.000
_cell.angle_alpha   90.00
_cell.angle_beta   90.00
_cell.angle_gamma   90.00
#
_symmetry.space_group_name_H-M   'P 1'
#
loop_
_entity.id
_entity.type
_entity.pdbx_description
1 polymer ?
#
loop_
_entity_poly.entity_id
_entity_poly.type
_entity_poly.pdbx_seq_one_letter_code
_entity_poly.pdbx_strand_id
1 'polypeptide(L)'
;MSSKAFIDSINLKNCTFENMLDENYIVEEVKTVSVFAPDRWLEEFGEKTKRHLIEAKIIHTSNGSTIPLKRYAASNKVQVIEFAGINGYTSKSNLLKDVLLELKEKLENSHICRIDIAIDMKKIPQSIFKELQEKRTPYQIGYTTYYKTEKEKKTNQQIDIKCYNKTVKDKLSYPLERLEFCFKGQYFKKIAFKDIESIFKKMQKGIKRFSGLEVEIQSL
;
A
#
# COMPACT_ATOMS: atom_id res chain seq x y z
N MET A 1 2.55 -26.73 4.43
CA MET A 1 1.77 -26.11 3.32
C MET A 1 1.97 -24.61 3.42
N SER A 2 2.35 -23.97 2.30
CA SER A 2 2.52 -22.51 2.22
C SER A 2 1.16 -21.83 2.10
N SER A 3 0.96 -20.72 2.82
CA SER A 3 -0.23 -19.88 2.66
C SER A 3 -0.07 -18.91 1.49
N LYS A 4 -1.14 -18.66 0.74
CA LYS A 4 -1.11 -17.65 -0.33
C LYS A 4 -1.05 -16.26 0.28
N ALA A 5 -0.21 -15.40 -0.27
CA ALA A 5 -0.11 -14.00 0.06
C ALA A 5 -0.26 -13.14 -1.20
N PHE A 6 -0.89 -11.99 -1.09
CA PHE A 6 -1.21 -11.14 -2.23
C PHE A 6 -0.70 -9.72 -2.01
N ILE A 7 -0.29 -9.04 -3.07
CA ILE A 7 0.04 -7.61 -2.99
C ILE A 7 -1.27 -6.82 -2.89
N ASP A 8 -1.57 -6.23 -1.75
CA ASP A 8 -2.79 -5.45 -1.55
C ASP A 8 -2.62 -3.98 -1.94
N SER A 9 -1.43 -3.42 -1.80
CA SER A 9 -1.15 -2.06 -2.22
C SER A 9 0.28 -1.90 -2.73
N ILE A 10 0.47 -1.01 -3.71
CA ILE A 10 1.79 -0.62 -4.23
C ILE A 10 1.86 0.89 -4.34
N ASN A 11 2.92 1.48 -3.80
CA ASN A 11 3.26 2.88 -4.03
C ASN A 11 4.56 2.97 -4.81
N LEU A 12 4.52 3.68 -5.93
CA LEU A 12 5.67 3.90 -6.80
C LEU A 12 6.05 5.37 -6.78
N LYS A 13 7.35 5.67 -6.93
CA LYS A 13 7.83 7.04 -7.06
C LYS A 13 8.59 7.27 -8.37
N ASN A 14 8.36 8.44 -8.95
CA ASN A 14 9.04 8.90 -10.15
C ASN A 14 9.01 10.44 -10.24
N CYS A 15 9.86 11.03 -11.07
CA CYS A 15 9.86 12.47 -11.35
C CYS A 15 8.98 12.85 -12.55
N THR A 16 8.49 11.89 -13.33
CA THR A 16 7.85 12.13 -14.64
C THR A 16 6.49 11.44 -14.79
N PHE A 17 5.75 11.17 -13.71
CA PHE A 17 4.47 10.46 -13.81
C PHE A 17 3.46 11.16 -14.73
N GLU A 18 3.39 12.50 -14.69
CA GLU A 18 2.48 13.25 -15.56
C GLU A 18 2.81 13.06 -17.05
N ASN A 19 4.07 12.86 -17.41
CA ASN A 19 4.49 12.63 -18.80
C ASN A 19 4.15 11.20 -19.29
N MET A 20 3.78 10.29 -18.38
CA MET A 20 3.42 8.91 -18.69
C MET A 20 1.92 8.75 -18.94
N LEU A 21 1.11 9.74 -18.55
CA LEU A 21 -0.32 9.74 -18.74
C LEU A 21 -0.63 10.24 -20.15
N ASP A 22 -1.39 9.46 -20.91
CA ASP A 22 -1.88 9.84 -22.23
C ASP A 22 -3.25 10.52 -22.14
N GLU A 23 -3.89 10.77 -23.29
CA GLU A 23 -5.18 11.43 -23.40
C GLU A 23 -6.35 10.69 -22.72
N ASN A 24 -6.17 9.43 -22.32
CA ASN A 24 -7.19 8.66 -21.60
C ASN A 24 -7.28 8.99 -20.11
N TYR A 25 -6.42 9.88 -19.61
CA TYR A 25 -6.32 10.23 -18.21
C TYR A 25 -6.62 11.72 -17.99
N ILE A 26 -7.47 12.03 -17.02
CA ILE A 26 -7.75 13.41 -16.61
C ILE A 26 -7.06 13.64 -15.27
N VAL A 27 -6.22 14.67 -15.19
CA VAL A 27 -5.52 15.04 -13.97
C VAL A 27 -6.23 16.23 -13.31
N GLU A 28 -6.90 15.98 -12.18
CA GLU A 28 -7.54 17.00 -11.35
C GLU A 28 -6.55 17.50 -10.29
N GLU A 29 -6.27 18.80 -10.28
CA GLU A 29 -5.46 19.42 -9.23
C GLU A 29 -6.30 19.71 -7.99
N VAL A 30 -5.99 19.04 -6.87
CA VAL A 30 -6.70 19.25 -5.59
C VAL A 30 -5.92 20.16 -4.66
N LYS A 31 -4.59 20.09 -4.71
CA LYS A 31 -3.70 20.97 -3.97
C LYS A 31 -2.44 21.25 -4.78
N THR A 32 -2.13 22.52 -4.99
CA THR A 32 -0.86 23.02 -5.53
C THR A 32 -0.46 24.30 -4.79
N VAL A 33 0.51 25.05 -5.31
CA VAL A 33 0.84 26.39 -4.78
C VAL A 33 -0.32 27.37 -5.00
N SER A 34 -1.06 27.24 -6.11
CA SER A 34 -2.12 28.17 -6.53
C SER A 34 -3.54 27.64 -6.26
N VAL A 35 -3.72 26.34 -6.07
CA VAL A 35 -5.03 25.70 -5.93
C VAL A 35 -5.12 24.96 -4.59
N PHE A 36 -6.25 25.11 -3.89
CA PHE A 36 -6.61 24.23 -2.80
C PHE A 36 -8.12 24.00 -2.75
N ALA A 37 -8.55 22.77 -3.07
CA ALA A 37 -9.94 22.33 -3.03
C ALA A 37 -10.21 21.50 -1.76
N PRO A 38 -10.67 22.10 -0.65
CA PRO A 38 -10.78 21.42 0.64
C PRO A 38 -11.78 20.27 0.67
N ASP A 39 -12.90 20.40 -0.04
CA ASP A 39 -13.95 19.37 -0.04
C ASP A 39 -13.50 18.14 -0.83
N ARG A 40 -12.95 18.32 -2.04
CA ARG A 40 -12.32 17.25 -2.82
C ARG A 40 -11.13 16.64 -2.10
N TRP A 41 -10.36 17.45 -1.37
CA TRP A 41 -9.29 16.93 -0.51
C TRP A 41 -9.84 15.96 0.54
N LEU A 42 -10.89 16.37 1.25
CA LEU A 42 -11.48 15.56 2.32
C LEU A 42 -12.04 14.25 1.75
N GLU A 43 -12.68 14.31 0.59
CA GLU A 43 -13.26 13.15 -0.07
C GLU A 43 -12.21 12.10 -0.48
N GLU A 44 -11.15 12.52 -1.17
CA GLU A 44 -10.17 11.57 -1.73
C GLU A 44 -9.03 11.24 -0.75
N PHE A 45 -8.53 12.23 -0.01
CA PHE A 45 -7.34 12.09 0.84
C PHE A 45 -7.66 12.02 2.34
N GLY A 46 -8.88 12.37 2.75
CA GLY A 46 -9.31 12.37 4.13
C GLY A 46 -8.68 13.47 5.00
N GLU A 47 -8.92 13.38 6.31
CA GLU A 47 -8.50 14.40 7.28
C GLU A 47 -7.00 14.37 7.63
N LYS A 48 -6.28 13.27 7.34
CA LYS A 48 -4.92 13.06 7.86
C LYS A 48 -3.83 13.79 7.05
N THR A 49 -3.39 14.90 7.63
CA THR A 49 -2.11 15.63 7.46
C THR A 49 -1.79 16.22 6.09
N LYS A 50 -2.35 17.40 5.84
CA LYS A 50 -1.95 18.38 4.81
C LYS A 50 -0.48 18.84 4.91
N ARG A 51 0.18 18.68 6.07
CA ARG A 51 1.42 19.39 6.46
C ARG A 51 2.69 18.97 5.72
N HIS A 52 2.69 17.83 5.04
CA HIS A 52 3.88 17.32 4.33
C HIS A 52 3.70 17.18 2.82
N LEU A 53 2.48 17.42 2.31
CA LEU A 53 2.18 17.38 0.89
C LEU A 53 2.19 18.80 0.33
N ILE A 54 3.00 19.05 -0.68
CA ILE A 54 3.04 20.33 -1.41
C ILE A 54 2.16 20.29 -2.66
N GLU A 55 1.90 19.09 -3.17
CA GLU A 55 1.03 18.86 -4.31
C GLU A 55 0.22 17.58 -4.07
N ALA A 56 -1.06 17.61 -4.44
CA ALA A 56 -1.92 16.45 -4.51
C ALA A 56 -2.86 16.59 -5.72
N LYS A 57 -2.86 15.57 -6.57
CA LYS A 57 -3.68 15.48 -7.77
C LYS A 57 -4.43 14.16 -7.77
N ILE A 58 -5.56 14.11 -8.47
CA ILE A 58 -6.33 12.89 -8.70
C ILE A 58 -6.23 12.56 -10.19
N ILE A 59 -5.77 11.37 -10.50
CA ILE A 59 -5.78 10.83 -11.87
C ILE A 59 -7.09 10.08 -12.04
N HIS A 60 -7.96 10.58 -12.91
CA HIS A 60 -9.18 9.90 -13.33
C HIS A 60 -8.88 9.02 -14.53
N THR A 61 -9.39 7.80 -14.50
CA THR A 61 -9.17 6.78 -15.53
C THR A 61 -10.46 6.54 -16.31
N SER A 62 -10.34 6.03 -17.54
CA SER A 62 -11.48 5.72 -18.41
C SER A 62 -12.46 4.71 -17.80
N ASN A 63 -11.99 3.84 -16.89
CA ASN A 63 -12.83 2.85 -16.21
C ASN A 63 -13.51 3.37 -14.93
N GLY A 64 -13.37 4.67 -14.64
CA GLY A 64 -13.96 5.31 -13.46
C GLY A 64 -13.18 5.13 -12.17
N SER A 65 -12.01 4.49 -12.20
CA SER A 65 -11.09 4.46 -11.05
C SER A 65 -10.38 5.81 -10.88
N THR A 66 -10.02 6.13 -9.65
CA THR A 66 -9.18 7.26 -9.31
C THR A 66 -7.85 6.77 -8.75
N ILE A 67 -6.77 7.47 -9.08
CA ILE A 67 -5.44 7.19 -8.54
C ILE A 67 -4.85 8.47 -7.95
N PRO A 68 -4.49 8.48 -6.66
CA PRO A 68 -3.87 9.65 -6.05
C PRO A 68 -2.42 9.81 -6.53
N LEU A 69 -2.06 11.04 -6.90
CA LEU A 69 -0.71 11.47 -7.24
C LEU A 69 -0.25 12.55 -6.25
N LYS A 70 0.83 12.27 -5.52
CA LYS A 70 1.25 13.08 -4.36
C LYS A 70 2.69 13.55 -4.50
N ARG A 71 2.98 14.78 -4.09
CA ARG A 71 4.35 15.30 -3.94
C ARG A 71 4.57 15.78 -2.52
N TYR A 72 5.64 15.28 -1.90
CA TYR A 72 5.98 15.61 -0.52
C TYR A 72 6.99 16.76 -0.45
N ALA A 73 6.88 17.62 0.55
CA ALA A 73 7.80 18.73 0.80
C ALA A 73 9.26 18.25 0.90
N ALA A 74 9.48 17.12 1.59
CA ALA A 74 10.80 16.51 1.76
C ALA A 74 11.37 15.89 0.47
N SER A 75 10.58 15.77 -0.59
CA SER A 75 10.97 15.20 -1.87
C SER A 75 10.27 15.92 -3.02
N ASN A 76 10.45 17.24 -3.08
CA ASN A 76 9.73 18.14 -3.99
C ASN A 76 9.97 17.93 -5.49
N LYS A 77 10.91 17.05 -5.86
CA LYS A 77 11.19 16.65 -7.26
C LYS A 77 10.56 15.31 -7.65
N VAL A 78 9.91 14.63 -6.70
CA VAL A 78 9.43 13.26 -6.89
C VAL A 78 7.96 13.19 -6.51
N GLN A 79 7.18 12.61 -7.41
CA GLN A 79 5.80 12.26 -7.18
C GLN A 79 5.67 10.81 -6.76
N VAL A 80 4.59 10.50 -6.05
CA VAL A 80 4.22 9.16 -5.60
C VAL A 80 2.82 8.88 -6.09
N ILE A 81 2.67 7.77 -6.83
CA ILE A 81 1.38 7.21 -7.21
C ILE A 81 1.06 6.04 -6.27
N GLU A 82 -0.18 5.90 -5.83
CA GLU A 82 -0.60 4.87 -4.88
C GLU A 82 -1.74 4.02 -5.44
N PHE A 83 -1.47 2.73 -5.64
CA PHE A 83 -2.49 1.73 -5.95
C PHE A 83 -2.84 1.01 -4.66
N ALA A 84 -3.83 1.54 -3.92
CA ALA A 84 -4.20 1.02 -2.60
C ALA A 84 -5.45 0.15 -2.66
N GLY A 85 -5.36 -1.07 -2.13
CA GLY A 85 -6.49 -2.00 -2.04
C GLY A 85 -6.80 -2.76 -3.34
N ILE A 86 -5.79 -3.06 -4.18
CA ILE A 86 -5.97 -3.87 -5.39
C ILE A 86 -6.43 -5.31 -5.10
N ASN A 87 -6.35 -5.76 -3.85
CA ASN A 87 -6.94 -7.01 -3.36
C ASN A 87 -8.00 -6.76 -2.27
N GLY A 88 -8.89 -5.81 -2.52
CA GLY A 88 -10.00 -5.45 -1.63
C GLY A 88 -11.26 -6.32 -1.73
N TYR A 89 -11.35 -7.26 -2.68
CA TYR A 89 -12.54 -8.10 -2.95
C TYR A 89 -13.80 -7.33 -3.37
N THR A 90 -13.63 -6.19 -4.05
CA THR A 90 -14.73 -5.37 -4.58
C THR A 90 -14.53 -5.10 -6.07
N SER A 91 -15.59 -4.70 -6.77
CA SER A 91 -15.51 -4.25 -8.17
C SER A 91 -14.50 -3.12 -8.35
N LYS A 92 -14.51 -2.14 -7.43
CA LYS A 92 -13.53 -1.04 -7.40
C LYS A 92 -12.08 -1.53 -7.31
N SER A 93 -11.83 -2.58 -6.52
CA SER A 93 -10.49 -3.16 -6.37
C SER A 93 -10.00 -3.80 -7.68
N ASN A 94 -10.89 -4.51 -8.37
CA ASN A 94 -10.58 -5.14 -9.65
C ASN A 94 -10.28 -4.10 -10.72
N LEU A 95 -11.12 -3.04 -10.83
CA LEU A 95 -10.88 -1.94 -11.76
C LEU A 95 -9.54 -1.25 -11.51
N LEU A 96 -9.17 -1.03 -10.24
CA LEU A 96 -7.87 -0.45 -9.90
C LEU A 96 -6.71 -1.41 -10.24
N LYS A 97 -6.91 -2.72 -10.07
CA LYS A 97 -5.93 -3.73 -10.48
C LYS A 97 -5.72 -3.72 -11.99
N ASP A 98 -6.79 -3.62 -12.77
CA ASP A 98 -6.72 -3.56 -14.24
C ASP A 98 -5.93 -2.31 -14.70
N VAL A 99 -6.16 -1.15 -14.08
CA VAL A 99 -5.37 0.06 -14.39
C VAL A 99 -3.89 -0.12 -14.03
N LEU A 100 -3.56 -0.77 -12.91
CA LEU A 100 -2.17 -1.06 -12.58
C LEU A 100 -1.51 -1.96 -13.63
N LEU A 101 -2.23 -2.96 -14.15
CA LEU A 101 -1.73 -3.86 -15.18
C LEU A 101 -1.55 -3.13 -16.52
N GLU A 102 -2.48 -2.26 -16.89
CA GLU A 102 -2.38 -1.39 -18.08
C GLU A 102 -1.16 -0.48 -18.02
N LEU A 103 -0.94 0.17 -16.87
CA LEU A 103 0.18 1.09 -16.67
C LEU A 103 1.52 0.40 -16.42
N LYS A 104 1.55 -0.94 -16.30
CA LYS A 104 2.72 -1.69 -15.82
C LYS A 104 3.99 -1.36 -16.59
N GLU A 105 3.93 -1.33 -17.92
CA GLU A 105 5.06 -1.03 -18.81
C GLU A 105 5.57 0.40 -18.62
N LYS A 106 4.64 1.36 -18.57
CA LYS A 106 4.98 2.77 -18.31
C LYS A 106 5.61 2.97 -16.93
N LEU A 107 5.27 2.11 -15.96
CA LEU A 107 5.72 2.18 -14.57
C LEU A 107 7.01 1.41 -14.29
N GLU A 108 7.54 0.61 -15.22
CA GLU A 108 8.68 -0.30 -15.02
C GLU A 108 9.89 0.30 -14.28
N ASN A 109 10.28 1.51 -14.68
CA ASN A 109 11.46 2.20 -14.16
C ASN A 109 11.14 3.07 -12.93
N SER A 110 9.89 3.09 -12.48
CA SER A 110 9.50 3.75 -11.24
C SER A 110 10.01 2.97 -10.04
N HIS A 111 10.40 3.67 -8.99
CA HIS A 111 10.97 3.03 -7.81
C HIS A 111 9.88 2.64 -6.81
N ILE A 112 10.01 1.45 -6.23
CA ILE A 112 9.07 0.97 -5.23
C ILE A 112 9.31 1.70 -3.89
N CYS A 113 8.27 2.35 -3.38
CA CYS A 113 8.27 3.04 -2.09
C CYS A 113 7.54 2.26 -1.01
N ARG A 114 6.51 1.51 -1.38
CA ARG A 114 5.73 0.71 -0.43
C ARG A 114 5.09 -0.46 -1.16
N ILE A 115 5.09 -1.62 -0.51
CA ILE A 115 4.24 -2.76 -0.88
C ILE A 115 3.58 -3.27 0.39
N ASP A 116 2.27 -3.41 0.34
CA ASP A 116 1.50 -4.05 1.40
C ASP A 116 1.17 -5.47 0.97
N ILE A 117 1.64 -6.46 1.72
CA ILE A 117 1.37 -7.88 1.48
C ILE A 117 0.26 -8.34 2.41
N ALA A 118 -0.86 -8.76 1.84
CA ALA A 118 -2.02 -9.30 2.54
C ALA A 118 -2.02 -10.83 2.58
N ILE A 119 -2.30 -11.36 3.76
CA ILE A 119 -2.55 -12.78 4.01
C ILE A 119 -3.91 -12.87 4.67
N ASP A 120 -4.91 -13.29 3.90
CA ASP A 120 -6.30 -13.36 4.34
C ASP A 120 -6.65 -14.78 4.80
N MET A 121 -7.29 -14.88 5.96
CA MET A 121 -7.64 -16.14 6.60
C MET A 121 -9.03 -16.02 7.23
N LYS A 122 -9.78 -17.12 7.33
CA LYS A 122 -11.07 -17.13 8.05
C LYS A 122 -10.91 -16.67 9.51
N LYS A 123 -9.78 -17.04 10.12
CA LYS A 123 -9.33 -16.64 11.45
C LYS A 123 -7.81 -16.78 11.52
N ILE A 124 -7.11 -15.80 12.08
CA ILE A 124 -5.66 -15.83 12.28
C ILE A 124 -5.34 -16.79 13.45
N PRO A 125 -4.50 -17.82 13.24
CA PRO A 125 -4.12 -18.76 14.30
C PRO A 125 -3.41 -18.08 15.48
N GLN A 126 -3.68 -18.56 16.69
CA GLN A 126 -3.06 -18.02 17.91
C GLN A 126 -1.53 -18.15 17.91
N SER A 127 -0.97 -19.15 17.22
CA SER A 127 0.47 -19.33 17.06
C SER A 127 1.14 -18.13 16.39
N ILE A 128 0.49 -17.50 15.41
CA ILE A 128 1.01 -16.30 14.74
C ILE A 128 1.11 -15.14 15.72
N PHE A 129 0.10 -14.96 16.59
CA PHE A 129 0.14 -13.91 17.59
C PHE A 129 1.25 -14.14 18.62
N LYS A 130 1.45 -15.39 19.04
CA LYS A 130 2.57 -15.76 19.93
C LYS A 130 3.91 -15.38 19.32
N GLU A 131 4.16 -15.74 18.06
CA GLU A 131 5.39 -15.41 17.35
C GLU A 131 5.61 -13.89 17.24
N LEU A 132 4.57 -13.15 16.82
CA LEU A 132 4.65 -11.70 16.71
C LEU A 132 5.00 -11.06 18.05
N GLN A 133 4.38 -11.56 19.13
CA GLN A 133 4.50 -11.03 20.48
C GLN A 133 5.82 -11.35 21.18
N GLU A 134 6.67 -12.22 20.62
CA GLU A 134 7.99 -12.49 21.20
C GLU A 134 8.87 -11.23 21.27
N LYS A 135 8.73 -10.32 20.30
CA LYS A 135 9.56 -9.11 20.17
C LYS A 135 8.76 -7.83 19.95
N ARG A 136 7.44 -7.93 19.77
CA ARG A 136 6.58 -6.81 19.40
C ARG A 136 5.41 -6.70 20.36
N THR A 137 5.04 -5.47 20.67
CA THR A 137 3.89 -5.15 21.50
C THR A 137 2.71 -4.78 20.60
N PRO A 138 1.51 -5.32 20.83
CA PRO A 138 0.32 -4.92 20.10
C PRO A 138 -0.10 -3.49 20.48
N TYR A 139 -0.59 -2.74 19.51
CA TYR A 139 -1.12 -1.38 19.67
C TYR A 139 -2.30 -1.17 18.71
N GLN A 140 -3.48 -0.88 19.25
CA GLN A 140 -4.72 -0.78 18.48
C GLN A 140 -5.01 0.66 18.05
N ILE A 141 -5.40 0.83 16.78
CA ILE A 141 -5.97 2.06 16.23
C ILE A 141 -7.25 1.67 15.46
N GLY A 142 -8.41 2.07 15.97
CA GLY A 142 -9.70 1.67 15.39
C GLY A 142 -9.84 0.15 15.33
N TYR A 143 -10.13 -0.38 14.15
CA TYR A 143 -10.26 -1.82 13.90
C TYR A 143 -8.94 -2.56 13.64
N THR A 144 -7.80 -1.85 13.69
CA THR A 144 -6.49 -2.40 13.31
C THR A 144 -5.56 -2.49 14.51
N THR A 145 -4.99 -3.66 14.73
CA THR A 145 -3.92 -3.90 15.70
C THR A 145 -2.58 -3.92 15.00
N TYR A 146 -1.68 -3.01 15.38
CA TYR A 146 -0.30 -2.94 14.89
C TYR A 146 0.63 -3.67 15.86
N TYR A 147 1.64 -4.37 15.34
CA TYR A 147 2.65 -5.06 16.15
C TYR A 147 4.00 -4.36 15.97
N LYS A 148 4.45 -3.65 17.01
CA LYS A 148 5.67 -2.84 16.96
C LYS A 148 6.68 -3.24 18.02
N THR A 149 7.95 -3.23 17.67
CA THR A 149 9.07 -3.22 18.61
C THR A 149 9.17 -1.84 19.29
N GLU A 150 9.87 -1.76 20.42
CA GLU A 150 10.12 -0.48 21.11
C GLU A 150 10.85 0.55 20.23
N LYS A 151 11.75 0.09 19.33
CA LYS A 151 12.47 0.97 18.40
C LYS A 151 11.54 1.57 17.33
N GLU A 152 10.58 0.78 16.84
CA GLU A 152 9.64 1.20 15.78
C GLU A 152 8.57 2.18 16.26
N LYS A 153 8.35 2.32 17.58
CA LYS A 153 7.42 3.31 18.14
C LYS A 153 7.80 4.75 17.78
N LYS A 154 9.10 5.04 17.63
CA LYS A 154 9.61 6.38 17.29
C LYS A 154 9.66 6.60 15.78
N THR A 155 10.29 5.68 15.05
CA THR A 155 10.37 5.74 13.58
C THR A 155 10.39 4.32 13.02
N ASN A 156 9.62 4.07 11.96
CA ASN A 156 9.65 2.79 11.27
C ASN A 156 9.55 2.99 9.76
N GLN A 157 10.70 2.85 9.11
CA GLN A 157 10.86 3.07 7.67
C GLN A 157 11.04 1.77 6.89
N GLN A 158 10.98 0.61 7.55
CA GLN A 158 11.22 -0.70 6.92
C GLN A 158 9.94 -1.53 6.78
N ILE A 159 9.23 -1.81 7.88
CA ILE A 159 8.08 -2.72 7.83
C ILE A 159 7.08 -2.46 8.94
N ASP A 160 5.81 -2.19 8.62
CA ASP A 160 4.73 -2.29 9.61
C ASP A 160 4.06 -3.66 9.51
N ILE A 161 3.62 -4.20 10.64
CA ILE A 161 2.83 -5.44 10.69
C ILE A 161 1.51 -5.11 11.37
N LYS A 162 0.40 -5.48 10.75
CA LYS A 162 -0.94 -5.23 11.28
C LYS A 162 -1.86 -6.43 11.10
N CYS A 163 -2.80 -6.56 12.03
CA CYS A 163 -3.90 -7.50 11.95
C CYS A 163 -5.22 -6.74 12.11
N TYR A 164 -6.24 -7.15 11.36
CA TYR A 164 -7.58 -6.60 11.52
C TYR A 164 -8.66 -7.54 11.02
N ASN A 165 -9.87 -7.37 11.53
CA ASN A 165 -11.06 -8.03 11.01
C ASN A 165 -11.50 -7.32 9.72
N LYS A 166 -11.26 -7.98 8.59
CA LYS A 166 -11.55 -7.44 7.26
C LYS A 166 -13.04 -7.46 6.95
N THR A 167 -13.78 -8.42 7.50
CA THR A 167 -15.26 -8.44 7.44
C THR A 167 -15.85 -7.15 7.99
N VAL A 168 -15.42 -6.71 9.18
CA VAL A 168 -15.91 -5.47 9.80
C VAL A 168 -15.44 -4.25 9.04
N LYS A 169 -14.16 -4.22 8.63
CA LYS A 169 -13.57 -3.06 7.95
C LYS A 169 -14.21 -2.80 6.58
N ASP A 170 -14.43 -3.85 5.80
CA ASP A 170 -14.84 -3.76 4.40
C ASP A 170 -16.31 -4.19 4.19
N LYS A 171 -17.04 -4.45 5.29
CA LYS A 171 -18.46 -4.89 5.29
C LYS A 171 -18.72 -6.14 4.42
N LEU A 172 -17.84 -7.13 4.53
CA LEU A 172 -17.98 -8.39 3.77
C LEU A 172 -19.12 -9.26 4.33
N SER A 173 -19.74 -10.07 3.48
CA SER A 173 -20.79 -11.02 3.87
C SER A 173 -20.27 -12.31 4.52
N TYR A 174 -18.95 -12.48 4.61
CA TYR A 174 -18.29 -13.68 5.11
C TYR A 174 -17.13 -13.34 6.06
N PRO A 175 -16.77 -14.25 7.00
CA PRO A 175 -15.68 -14.05 7.95
C PRO A 175 -14.31 -14.05 7.27
N LEU A 176 -13.54 -12.98 7.49
CA LEU A 176 -12.21 -12.78 6.96
C LEU A 176 -11.40 -11.87 7.90
N GLU A 177 -10.24 -12.36 8.32
CA GLU A 177 -9.22 -11.60 9.04
C GLU A 177 -7.99 -11.46 8.15
N ARG A 178 -7.33 -10.31 8.23
CA ARG A 178 -6.11 -10.03 7.46
C ARG A 178 -4.93 -9.88 8.38
N LEU A 179 -3.86 -10.61 8.09
CA LEU A 179 -2.50 -10.29 8.51
C LEU A 179 -1.81 -9.55 7.36
N GLU A 180 -1.35 -8.33 7.58
CA GLU A 180 -0.73 -7.51 6.54
C GLU A 180 0.68 -7.05 6.96
N PHE A 181 1.61 -7.16 6.01
CA PHE A 181 2.99 -6.69 6.13
C PHE A 181 3.22 -5.53 5.16
N CYS A 182 3.37 -4.31 5.69
CA CYS A 182 3.59 -3.10 4.92
C CYS A 182 5.10 -2.82 4.80
N PHE A 183 5.73 -3.30 3.73
CA PHE A 183 7.14 -3.05 3.44
C PHE A 183 7.32 -1.63 2.88
N LYS A 184 8.24 -0.86 3.44
CA LYS A 184 8.44 0.58 3.15
C LYS A 184 9.75 0.86 2.43
N GLY A 185 9.95 2.09 1.99
CA GLY A 185 11.01 2.49 1.06
C GLY A 185 12.44 2.05 1.45
N GLN A 186 12.80 2.06 2.74
CA GLN A 186 14.14 1.59 3.15
C GLN A 186 14.33 0.08 2.96
N TYR A 187 13.25 -0.71 2.96
CA TYR A 187 13.30 -2.14 2.70
C TYR A 187 13.78 -2.44 1.27
N PHE A 188 13.34 -1.62 0.31
CA PHE A 188 13.57 -1.83 -1.13
C PHE A 188 14.89 -1.23 -1.61
N LYS A 189 15.52 -0.29 -0.91
CA LYS A 189 16.80 0.33 -1.34
C LYS A 189 16.82 0.80 -2.81
N LYS A 190 15.72 1.38 -3.31
CA LYS A 190 15.55 1.83 -4.71
C LYS A 190 15.44 0.69 -5.75
N ILE A 191 14.74 -0.39 -5.44
CA ILE A 191 14.32 -1.38 -6.44
C ILE A 191 13.31 -0.73 -7.41
N ALA A 192 13.51 -0.97 -8.71
CA ALA A 192 12.59 -0.57 -9.77
C ALA A 192 11.39 -1.53 -9.84
N PHE A 193 10.26 -1.07 -10.36
CA PHE A 193 9.03 -1.85 -10.40
C PHE A 193 9.16 -3.11 -11.26
N LYS A 194 9.89 -3.05 -12.38
CA LYS A 194 10.19 -4.22 -13.22
C LYS A 194 10.88 -5.37 -12.46
N ASP A 195 11.61 -5.03 -11.39
CA ASP A 195 12.37 -5.99 -10.58
C ASP A 195 11.60 -6.44 -9.33
N ILE A 196 10.29 -6.18 -9.24
CA ILE A 196 9.47 -6.47 -8.06
C ILE A 196 9.49 -7.95 -7.64
N GLU A 197 9.56 -8.88 -8.58
CA GLU A 197 9.56 -10.31 -8.23
C GLU A 197 10.90 -10.74 -7.59
N SER A 198 11.99 -10.07 -7.94
CA SER A 198 13.34 -10.38 -7.41
C SER A 198 13.41 -10.27 -5.88
N ILE A 199 12.52 -9.47 -5.27
CA ILE A 199 12.48 -9.25 -3.83
C ILE A 199 11.49 -10.16 -3.09
N PHE A 200 10.65 -10.95 -3.79
CA PHE A 200 9.62 -11.77 -3.16
C PHE A 200 10.21 -12.74 -2.15
N LYS A 201 11.29 -13.43 -2.52
CA LYS A 201 11.99 -14.36 -1.62
C LYS A 201 12.47 -13.68 -0.33
N LYS A 202 12.90 -12.42 -0.40
CA LYS A 202 13.31 -11.63 0.76
C LYS A 202 12.11 -11.27 1.64
N MET A 203 10.97 -10.90 1.03
CA MET A 203 9.72 -10.58 1.75
C MET A 203 9.15 -11.81 2.44
N GLN A 204 9.07 -12.95 1.74
CA GLN A 204 8.61 -14.24 2.28
C GLN A 204 9.45 -14.69 3.47
N LYS A 205 10.79 -14.57 3.39
CA LYS A 205 11.68 -14.83 4.53
C LYS A 205 11.40 -13.88 5.71
N GLY A 206 11.12 -12.61 5.41
CA GLY A 206 10.73 -11.62 6.41
C GLY A 206 9.44 -12.01 7.14
N ILE A 207 8.40 -12.36 6.37
CA ILE A 207 7.10 -12.81 6.88
C ILE A 207 7.29 -14.03 7.78
N LYS A 208 7.94 -15.10 7.28
CA LYS A 208 8.23 -16.31 8.06
C LYS A 208 8.95 -16.01 9.37
N ARG A 209 9.94 -15.13 9.35
CA ARG A 209 10.69 -14.74 10.55
C ARG A 209 9.84 -13.99 11.58
N PHE A 210 8.81 -13.26 11.15
CA PHE A 210 8.00 -12.43 12.05
C PHE A 210 6.74 -13.13 12.55
N SER A 211 6.14 -14.02 11.75
CA SER A 211 4.87 -14.69 12.07
C SER A 211 4.96 -16.21 12.15
N GLY A 212 6.12 -16.80 11.84
CA GLY A 212 6.27 -18.25 11.73
C GLY A 212 5.61 -18.83 10.48
N LEU A 213 4.97 -18.00 9.66
CA LEU A 213 4.15 -18.42 8.53
C LEU A 213 4.99 -18.52 7.24
N GLU A 214 4.98 -19.69 6.62
CA GLU A 214 5.46 -19.84 5.25
C GLU A 214 4.40 -19.35 4.28
N VAL A 215 4.80 -18.44 3.39
CA VAL A 215 3.90 -17.84 2.41
C VAL A 215 4.47 -17.86 1.01
N GLU A 216 3.56 -17.88 0.03
CA GLU A 216 3.85 -17.70 -1.39
C GLU A 216 3.18 -16.42 -1.89
N ILE A 217 4.01 -15.41 -2.17
CA ILE A 217 3.52 -14.14 -2.72
C ILE A 217 3.15 -14.38 -4.19
N GLN A 218 1.88 -14.14 -4.51
CA GLN A 218 1.39 -14.23 -5.88
C GLN A 218 1.84 -13.00 -6.66
N SER A 219 2.32 -13.21 -7.88
CA SER A 219 2.60 -12.14 -8.83
C SER A 219 1.34 -11.34 -9.16
N LEU A 220 1.52 -10.09 -9.62
CA LEU A 220 0.44 -9.18 -9.99
C LEU A 220 -0.38 -9.70 -11.16
#